data_AF-A0A9X3XNQ7-F1
#
_entry.id   AF-A0A9X3XNQ7-F1
#
_cell.length_a   1.000
_cell.length_b   1.000
_cell.length_c   1.000
_cell.angle_alpha   90.00
_cell.angle_beta   90.00
_cell.angle_gamma   90.00
#
_symmetry.space_group_name_H-M   'P 1'
#
loop_
_entity.id
_entity.type
_entity.pdbx_description
1 polymer ?
#
loop_
_entity_poly.entity_id
_entity_poly.type
_entity_poly.pdbx_seq_one_letter_code
_entity_poly.pdbx_strand_id
1 'polypeptide(L)' 'MIIKNKLKEIRMREYMMAPGEFAKLLGTDIKNYSNWENNRSRPKLELAMTIANKLNRKVEDIWYFE' A
#
# COMPACT_ATOMS: atom_id res chain seq x y z
N MET A 1 18.25 -7.65 4.00
CA MET A 1 17.34 -6.54 3.68
C MET A 1 15.96 -7.09 3.41
N ILE A 2 14.95 -6.61 4.11
CA ILE A 2 13.54 -7.01 3.93
C ILE A 2 12.79 -5.77 3.42
N ILE A 3 11.93 -5.92 2.42
CA ILE A 3 11.10 -4.79 1.96
C ILE A 3 9.93 -4.61 2.94
N LYS A 4 9.83 -3.42 3.53
CA LYS A 4 8.70 -2.96 4.34
C LYS A 4 7.83 -1.95 3.57
N ASN A 5 6.72 -1.53 4.17
CA ASN A 5 5.84 -0.53 3.58
C ASN A 5 5.27 0.49 4.58
N LYS A 6 4.74 1.60 4.06
CA LYS A 6 4.06 2.67 4.81
C LYS A 6 2.54 2.75 4.56
N LEU A 7 1.92 1.72 3.99
CA LEU A 7 0.48 1.77 3.62
C LEU A 7 -0.42 2.11 4.81
N LYS A 8 -0.14 1.57 6.00
CA LYS A 8 -0.90 1.87 7.22
C LYS A 8 -0.81 3.35 7.59
N GLU A 9 0.40 3.91 7.53
CA GLU A 9 0.64 5.31 7.86
C GLU A 9 -0.07 6.22 6.86
N ILE A 10 0.08 5.95 5.55
CA ILE A 10 -0.60 6.68 4.48
C ILE A 10 -2.12 6.63 4.68
N ARG A 11 -2.69 5.43 4.86
CA ARG A 11 -4.13 5.24 5.07
C ARG A 11 -4.64 6.03 6.27
N MET A 12 -3.94 5.97 7.41
CA MET A 12 -4.41 6.58 8.66
C MET A 12 -4.20 8.10 8.71
N ARG A 13 -3.09 8.61 8.16
CA ARG A 13 -2.75 10.03 8.26
C ARG A 13 -3.35 10.88 7.15
N GLU A 14 -3.44 10.36 5.94
CA GLU A 14 -3.82 11.15 4.77
C GLU A 14 -5.27 10.93 4.36
N TYR A 15 -5.76 9.70 4.51
CA TYR A 15 -7.10 9.32 4.05
C TYR A 15 -8.10 9.10 5.19
N MET A 16 -7.62 8.74 6.38
CA MET A 16 -8.43 8.37 7.54
C MET A 16 -9.52 7.32 7.21
N MET A 17 -9.21 6.40 6.29
CA MET A 17 -10.15 5.42 5.77
C MET A 17 -10.07 4.09 6.52
N ALA A 18 -11.19 3.37 6.56
CA ALA A 18 -11.19 1.97 6.95
C ALA A 18 -10.38 1.14 5.93
N PRO A 19 -9.75 0.02 6.32
CA PRO A 19 -8.94 -0.80 5.40
C PRO A 19 -9.67 -1.22 4.12
N GLY A 20 -10.97 -1.52 4.21
CA GLY A 20 -11.78 -1.90 3.05
C GLY A 20 -12.04 -0.75 2.08
N GLU A 21 -12.23 0.48 2.58
CA GLU A 21 -12.41 1.67 1.74
C GLU A 21 -11.11 2.02 1.01
N PHE A 22 -10.01 1.96 1.73
CA PHE A 22 -8.70 2.22 1.14
C PHE A 22 -8.30 1.14 0.14
N ALA A 23 -8.60 -0.14 0.39
CA ALA A 23 -8.42 -1.21 -0.59
C ALA A 23 -9.17 -0.92 -1.91
N LYS A 24 -10.43 -0.47 -1.82
CA LYS A 24 -11.22 -0.05 -3.00
C LYS A 24 -10.59 1.13 -3.73
N LEU A 25 -10.11 2.14 -3.02
CA LEU A 25 -9.37 3.27 -3.61
C LEU A 25 -8.14 2.79 -4.39
N LEU A 26 -7.36 1.89 -3.79
CA LEU A 26 -6.19 1.29 -4.44
C LEU A 26 -6.56 0.37 -5.62
N GLY A 27 -7.80 -0.09 -5.71
CA GLY A 27 -8.28 -0.99 -6.77
C GLY A 27 -7.92 -2.44 -6.49
N THR A 28 -7.94 -2.86 -5.23
CA THR A 28 -7.68 -4.23 -4.80
C THR A 28 -8.74 -4.69 -3.78
N ASP A 29 -8.74 -5.97 -3.44
CA ASP A 29 -9.57 -6.49 -2.36
C ASP A 29 -8.94 -6.27 -0.97
N ILE A 30 -9.79 -6.28 0.06
CA ILE A 30 -9.38 -6.05 1.45
C ILE A 30 -8.36 -7.08 1.95
N LYS A 31 -8.38 -8.33 1.46
CA LYS A 31 -7.47 -9.39 1.91
C LYS A 31 -6.06 -9.12 1.41
N ASN A 32 -5.92 -8.80 0.12
CA ASN A 32 -4.66 -8.38 -0.48
C ASN A 32 -4.10 -7.14 0.22
N TYR A 33 -4.92 -6.10 0.35
CA TYR A 33 -4.53 -4.88 1.06
C TYR A 33 -4.05 -5.17 2.49
N SER A 34 -4.81 -5.95 3.26
CA SER A 34 -4.47 -6.27 4.66
C SER A 34 -3.17 -7.06 4.76
N ASN A 35 -2.91 -7.97 3.82
CA ASN A 35 -1.63 -8.68 3.79
C ASN A 35 -0.46 -7.76 3.48
N TRP A 36 -0.65 -6.79 2.57
CA TRP A 36 0.38 -5.79 2.27
C TRP A 36 0.62 -4.87 3.47
N GLU A 37 -0.43 -4.28 4.06
CA GLU A 37 -0.31 -3.39 5.22
C GLU A 37 0.47 -4.04 6.37
N ASN A 38 0.28 -5.34 6.59
CA ASN A 38 0.95 -6.11 7.64
C ASN A 38 2.28 -6.76 7.20
N ASN A 39 2.84 -6.38 6.05
CA ASN A 39 4.08 -6.94 5.48
C ASN A 39 4.09 -8.46 5.26
N ARG A 40 2.91 -9.11 5.16
CA ARG A 40 2.78 -10.56 4.93
C ARG A 40 3.00 -10.94 3.46
N SER A 41 2.66 -10.03 2.56
CA SER A 41 2.93 -10.14 1.12
C SER A 41 3.14 -8.76 0.53
N ARG A 42 3.41 -8.70 -0.77
CA ARG A 42 3.59 -7.44 -1.50
C ARG A 42 2.87 -7.54 -2.84
N PRO A 43 2.38 -6.42 -3.39
CA PRO A 43 1.88 -6.42 -4.76
C PRO A 43 3.02 -6.76 -5.74
N LYS A 44 2.66 -7.19 -6.95
CA LYS A 44 3.61 -7.24 -8.07
C LYS A 44 4.07 -5.82 -8.41
N LEU A 45 5.22 -5.70 -9.07
CA LEU A 45 5.83 -4.41 -9.38
C LEU A 45 4.86 -3.50 -10.16
N GLU A 46 4.15 -4.03 -11.16
CA GLU A 46 3.20 -3.27 -11.98
C GLU A 46 2.06 -2.67 -11.13
N LEU A 47 1.57 -3.46 -10.16
CA LEU A 47 0.52 -3.01 -9.24
C LEU A 47 1.06 -2.03 -8.20
N ALA A 48 2.29 -2.22 -7.72
CA ALA A 48 2.97 -1.27 -6.85
C ALA A 48 3.15 0.10 -7.53
N MET A 49 3.58 0.11 -8.80
CA MET A 49 3.69 1.32 -9.64
C MET A 49 2.33 1.99 -9.84
N THR A 50 1.28 1.20 -10.11
CA THR A 50 -0.09 1.72 -10.27
C THR A 50 -0.60 2.36 -8.97
N ILE A 51 -0.38 1.71 -7.83
CA ILE A 51 -0.73 2.25 -6.50
C ILE A 51 0.05 3.53 -6.22
N ALA A 52 1.35 3.56 -6.52
CA ALA A 52 2.18 4.74 -6.30
C ALA A 52 1.71 5.94 -7.12
N ASN A 53 1.35 5.73 -8.39
CA ASN A 53 0.74 6.77 -9.22
C ASN A 53 -0.61 7.27 -8.64
N LYS A 54 -1.47 6.35 -8.18
CA LYS A 54 -2.76 6.72 -7.53
C LYS A 54 -2.57 7.55 -6.26
N LEU A 55 -1.54 7.23 -5.48
CA LEU A 55 -1.22 7.94 -4.24
C LEU A 55 -0.34 9.19 -4.48
N ASN A 56 -0.01 9.50 -5.74
CA ASN A 56 0.90 10.58 -6.14
C ASN A 56 2.24 10.55 -5.38
N ARG A 57 2.86 9.37 -5.31
CA ARG A 57 4.11 9.09 -4.58
C ARG A 57 5.04 8.25 -5.42
N LYS A 58 6.33 8.26 -5.08
CA LYS A 58 7.24 7.25 -5.65
C LYS A 58 6.98 5.90 -4.99
N VAL A 59 7.28 4.81 -5.71
CA VAL A 59 7.17 3.45 -5.14
C VAL A 59 8.06 3.31 -3.90
N GLU A 60 9.26 3.90 -3.92
CA GLU A 60 10.21 3.89 -2.80
C GLU A 60 9.72 4.65 -1.54
N ASP A 61 8.80 5.60 -1.70
CA ASP A 61 8.17 6.28 -0.56
C ASP A 61 7.15 5.39 0.16
N ILE A 62 6.60 4.41 -0.56
CA ILE A 62 5.59 3.47 -0.05
C ILE A 62 6.23 2.16 0.39
N TRP A 63 7.15 1.60 -0.40
CA TRP A 63 7.87 0.34 -0.14
C TRP A 63 9.38 0.57 -0.14
N TYR A 64 10.06 0.21 0.94
CA TYR A 64 11.47 0.51 1.15
C TYR A 64 12.24 -0.69 1.72
N PHE A 65 13.55 -0.74 1.52
CA PHE A 65 14.42 -1.74 2.14
C PHE A 65 14.74 -1.35 3.59
N GLU A 66 14.59 -2.30 4.50
CA GLU A 66 15.08 -2.27 5.88
C GLU A 66 16.18 -3.33 6.09
#